data_AF-A0A7K0FK34-F1
#
_entry.id   AF-A0A7K0FK34-F1
#
_cell.length_a   1.000
_cell.length_b   1.000
_cell.length_c   1.000
_cell.angle_alpha   90.00
_cell.angle_beta   90.00
_cell.angle_gamma   90.00
#
_symmetry.space_group_name_H-M   'P 1'
#
loop_
_entity.id
_entity.type
_entity.pdbx_description
1 polymer ?
#
loop_
_entity_poly.entity_id
_entity_poly.type
_entity_poly.pdbx_seq_one_letter_code
_entity_poly.pdbx_strand_id
1 'polypeptide(L)'
;METKSWKEIKDTVYGIKGTERRDELERDVEGFKIGLLLRKAREDKHLTQSELADLVDKKREYISRIENNGSNLTLKTLFDIVEKGLGGKVKISIEL
;
A
#
# COMPACT_ATOMS: atom_id res chain seq x y z
N MET A 1 3.06 -5.77 -34.31
CA MET A 1 2.37 -6.24 -33.09
C MET A 1 1.53 -5.09 -32.58
N GLU A 2 0.23 -5.30 -32.35
CA GLU A 2 -0.60 -4.29 -31.69
C GLU A 2 -0.30 -4.29 -30.19
N THR A 3 0.14 -3.15 -29.66
CA THR A 3 0.38 -2.98 -28.22
C THR A 3 -0.90 -2.48 -27.56
N LYS A 4 -1.43 -3.25 -26.62
CA LYS A 4 -2.58 -2.85 -25.80
C LYS A 4 -2.10 -2.21 -24.51
N SER A 5 -2.78 -1.15 -24.09
CA SER A 5 -2.54 -0.51 -22.80
C SER A 5 -2.98 -1.41 -21.65
N TRP A 6 -2.41 -1.18 -20.47
CA TRP A 6 -2.80 -1.92 -19.27
C TRP A 6 -4.27 -1.71 -18.90
N LYS A 7 -4.84 -0.56 -19.24
CA LYS A 7 -6.28 -0.30 -19.07
C LYS A 7 -7.10 -1.22 -19.95
N GLU A 8 -6.79 -1.28 -21.25
CA GLU A 8 -7.53 -2.11 -22.23
C GLU A 8 -7.43 -3.59 -21.90
N ILE A 9 -6.25 -4.06 -21.46
CA ILE A 9 -6.07 -5.45 -21.04
C ILE A 9 -6.96 -5.75 -19.83
N LYS A 10 -6.96 -4.89 -18.80
CA LYS A 10 -7.78 -5.13 -17.62
C LYS A 10 -9.27 -5.11 -17.91
N ASP A 11 -9.71 -4.19 -18.77
CA ASP A 11 -11.12 -4.10 -19.16
C ASP A 11 -11.55 -5.33 -19.97
N THR A 12 -10.67 -5.87 -20.82
CA THR A 12 -10.93 -7.10 -21.59
C THR A 12 -10.94 -8.36 -20.70
N VAL A 13 -10.01 -8.48 -19.75
CA VAL A 13 -9.79 -9.72 -18.98
C VAL A 13 -10.65 -9.78 -17.72
N TYR A 14 -10.79 -8.66 -17.01
CA TYR A 14 -11.46 -8.59 -15.70
C TYR A 14 -12.77 -7.80 -15.74
N GLY A 15 -13.10 -7.20 -16.89
CA GLY A 15 -14.24 -6.31 -17.04
C GLY A 15 -13.91 -4.86 -16.71
N ILE A 16 -14.87 -3.99 -17.06
CA ILE A 16 -14.84 -2.57 -16.74
C ILE A 16 -14.97 -2.35 -15.23
N LYS A 17 -14.57 -1.18 -14.73
CA LYS A 17 -14.76 -0.82 -13.33
C LYS A 17 -16.23 -0.92 -12.92
N GLY A 18 -16.50 -1.43 -11.71
CA GLY A 18 -17.85 -1.66 -11.20
C GLY A 18 -18.45 -3.01 -11.56
N THR A 19 -17.74 -3.88 -12.28
CA THR A 19 -18.11 -5.31 -12.36
C THR A 19 -17.54 -6.06 -11.17
N GLU A 20 -18.26 -7.08 -10.70
CA GLU A 20 -17.85 -7.88 -9.53
C GLU A 20 -16.40 -8.40 -9.64
N ARG A 21 -16.05 -9.01 -10.79
CA ARG A 21 -14.70 -9.50 -11.05
C ARG A 21 -13.63 -8.41 -11.05
N ARG A 22 -13.95 -7.21 -11.53
CA ARG A 22 -13.02 -6.08 -11.52
C ARG A 22 -12.85 -5.53 -10.12
N ASP A 23 -13.94 -5.44 -9.37
CA ASP A 23 -13.95 -4.93 -8.00
C ASP A 23 -13.24 -5.89 -7.05
N GLU A 24 -13.37 -7.21 -7.23
CA GLU A 24 -12.59 -8.22 -6.51
C GLU A 24 -11.09 -8.04 -6.76
N LEU A 25 -10.67 -7.92 -8.03
CA LEU A 25 -9.27 -7.64 -8.36
C LEU A 25 -8.78 -6.35 -7.70
N GLU A 26 -9.57 -5.27 -7.74
CA GLU A 26 -9.17 -4.00 -7.14
C GLU A 26 -9.09 -4.11 -5.60
N ARG A 27 -9.99 -4.86 -4.96
CA ARG A 27 -9.94 -5.17 -3.51
C ARG A 27 -8.68 -5.96 -3.14
N ASP A 28 -8.34 -6.99 -3.89
CA ASP A 28 -7.15 -7.81 -3.64
C ASP A 28 -5.85 -6.99 -3.73
N VAL A 29 -5.84 -5.96 -4.57
CA VAL A 29 -4.69 -5.08 -4.77
C VAL A 29 -4.65 -3.93 -3.76
N GLU A 30 -5.74 -3.61 -3.07
CA GLU A 30 -5.83 -2.44 -2.17
C GLU A 30 -4.82 -2.52 -1.01
N GLY A 31 -4.67 -3.70 -0.40
CA GLY A 31 -3.67 -3.93 0.66
C GLY A 31 -2.22 -3.75 0.17
N PHE A 32 -1.96 -4.08 -1.09
CA PHE A 32 -0.66 -3.85 -1.73
C PHE A 32 -0.40 -2.36 -1.98
N LYS A 33 -1.43 -1.59 -2.38
CA LYS A 33 -1.30 -0.13 -2.57
C LYS A 33 -0.86 0.59 -1.30
N ILE A 34 -1.37 0.19 -0.13
CA ILE A 34 -0.98 0.79 1.15
C ILE A 34 0.53 0.60 1.40
N GLY A 35 1.06 -0.60 1.18
CA GLY A 35 2.49 -0.88 1.32
C GLY A 35 3.35 0.01 0.42
N LEU A 36 2.94 0.19 -0.84
CA LEU A 36 3.62 1.09 -1.78
C LEU A 36 3.55 2.56 -1.36
N LEU A 37 2.41 3.02 -0.82
CA LEU A 37 2.28 4.39 -0.32
C LEU A 37 3.21 4.66 0.86
N LEU A 38 3.32 3.70 1.79
CA LEU A 38 4.25 3.79 2.93
C LEU A 38 5.70 3.81 2.46
N ARG A 39 6.05 2.94 1.50
CA ARG A 39 7.38 2.93 0.88
C ARG A 39 7.73 4.28 0.25
N LYS A 40 6.81 4.84 -0.53
CA LYS A 40 7.00 6.15 -1.16
C LYS A 40 7.20 7.24 -0.10
N ALA A 41 6.35 7.29 0.92
CA ALA A 41 6.48 8.27 1.99
C ALA A 41 7.81 8.15 2.76
N ARG A 42 8.32 6.92 2.95
CA ARG A 42 9.65 6.68 3.52
C ARG A 42 10.76 7.24 2.61
N GLU A 43 10.69 6.95 1.31
CA GLU A 43 11.67 7.41 0.32
C GLU A 43 11.66 8.94 0.16
N ASP A 44 10.48 9.57 0.19
CA ASP A 44 10.30 11.03 0.18
C ASP A 44 10.90 11.69 1.45
N LYS A 45 11.00 10.94 2.55
CA LYS A 45 11.71 11.35 3.77
C LYS A 45 13.20 10.97 3.78
N HIS A 46 13.70 10.40 2.70
CA HIS A 46 15.08 9.95 2.57
C HIS A 46 15.53 8.95 3.65
N LEU A 47 14.61 8.12 4.13
CA LEU A 47 14.89 7.08 5.14
C LEU A 47 15.10 5.72 4.47
N THR A 48 16.05 4.95 4.99
CA THR A 48 16.18 3.52 4.72
C THR A 48 15.13 2.72 5.50
N GLN A 49 14.90 1.46 5.10
CA GLN A 49 13.99 0.58 5.85
C GLN A 49 14.45 0.33 7.29
N SER A 50 15.76 0.32 7.54
CA SER A 50 16.32 0.12 8.88
C SER A 50 16.06 1.34 9.75
N GLU A 51 16.33 2.54 9.25
CA GLU A 51 16.09 3.79 9.98
C GLU A 51 14.61 3.96 10.32
N LEU A 52 13.71 3.69 9.38
CA LEU A 52 12.27 3.70 9.69
C LEU A 52 11.91 2.66 10.76
N ALA A 53 12.52 1.48 10.72
CA ALA A 53 12.28 0.42 11.70
C ALA A 53 12.74 0.85 13.11
N ASP A 54 13.90 1.50 13.21
CA ASP A 54 14.45 2.02 14.47
C ASP A 54 13.52 3.09 15.07
N LEU A 55 12.98 3.99 14.25
CA LEU A 55 12.04 5.03 14.68
C LEU A 55 10.73 4.48 15.28
N VAL A 56 10.33 3.26 14.90
CA VAL A 56 9.08 2.63 15.37
C VAL A 56 9.31 1.41 16.26
N ASP A 57 10.54 1.18 16.70
CA ASP A 57 10.96 0.03 17.52
C ASP A 57 10.52 -1.30 16.90
N LYS A 58 10.93 -1.52 15.65
CA LYS A 58 10.66 -2.74 14.86
C LYS A 58 11.94 -3.22 14.17
N LYS A 59 11.89 -4.43 13.64
CA LYS A 59 12.97 -4.97 12.80
C LYS A 59 12.82 -4.49 11.36
N ARG A 60 13.93 -4.29 10.65
CA ARG A 60 13.93 -3.93 9.22
C ARG A 60 13.07 -4.88 8.35
N GLU A 61 13.10 -6.18 8.64
CA GLU A 61 12.28 -7.20 7.94
C GLU A 61 10.78 -6.95 8.10
N TYR A 62 10.38 -6.36 9.23
CA TYR A 62 9.00 -5.98 9.46
C TYR A 62 8.57 -4.87 8.50
N ILE A 63 9.38 -3.80 8.39
CA ILE A 63 9.14 -2.71 7.44
C ILE A 63 9.13 -3.23 6.00
N SER A 64 10.11 -4.05 5.64
CA SER A 64 10.15 -4.68 4.30
C SER A 64 8.90 -5.49 3.99
N ARG A 65 8.38 -6.26 4.95
CA ARG A 65 7.13 -7.03 4.76
C ARG A 65 5.93 -6.10 4.56
N ILE A 66 5.83 -5.03 5.34
CA ILE A 66 4.73 -4.06 5.20
C ILE A 66 4.76 -3.38 3.83
N GLU A 67 5.94 -2.96 3.37
CA GLU A 67 6.09 -2.26 2.10
C GLU A 67 5.85 -3.16 0.88
N ASN A 68 6.21 -4.45 0.96
CA ASN A 68 6.11 -5.38 -0.17
C ASN A 68 4.84 -6.25 -0.15
N ASN A 69 4.23 -6.45 1.02
CA ASN A 69 3.05 -7.31 1.18
C ASN A 69 2.15 -6.80 2.33
N GLY A 70 1.53 -5.63 2.10
CA GLY A 70 0.70 -4.92 3.08
C GLY A 70 -0.63 -5.60 3.47
N SER A 71 -0.89 -6.82 2.98
CA SER A 71 -2.15 -7.56 3.10
C SER A 71 -2.55 -7.99 4.52
N ASN A 72 -1.77 -7.66 5.57
CA ASN A 72 -2.10 -7.91 6.97
C ASN A 72 -1.70 -6.74 7.90
N LEU A 73 -1.71 -5.51 7.38
CA LEU A 73 -1.42 -4.32 8.17
C LEU A 73 -2.57 -4.01 9.13
N THR A 74 -2.31 -4.00 10.43
CA THR A 74 -3.29 -3.51 11.42
C THR A 74 -3.32 -1.98 11.42
N LEU A 75 -4.47 -1.39 11.80
CA LEU A 75 -4.58 0.06 11.97
C LEU A 75 -3.53 0.60 12.95
N LYS A 76 -3.28 -0.11 14.07
CA LYS A 76 -2.24 0.25 15.03
C LYS A 76 -0.87 0.35 14.35
N THR A 77 -0.50 -0.62 13.52
CA THR A 77 0.75 -0.58 12.78
C THR A 77 0.79 0.59 11.80
N LEU A 78 -0.31 0.87 11.11
CA LEU A 78 -0.39 2.02 10.21
C LEU A 78 -0.14 3.33 10.97
N PHE A 79 -0.78 3.53 12.13
CA PHE A 79 -0.53 4.69 12.98
C PHE A 79 0.91 4.76 13.49
N ASP A 80 1.47 3.64 13.98
CA ASP A 80 2.86 3.60 14.45
C ASP A 80 3.84 4.00 13.34
N ILE A 81 3.68 3.47 12.12
CA ILE A 81 4.55 3.80 10.98
C ILE A 81 4.34 5.24 10.53
N VAL A 82 3.11 5.68 10.33
CA VAL A 82 2.82 6.99 9.75
C VAL A 82 3.09 8.12 10.73
N GLU A 83 2.61 8.01 11.97
CA GLU A 83 2.65 9.12 12.92
C GLU A 83 3.96 9.17 13.71
N LYS A 84 4.48 8.01 14.15
CA LYS A 84 5.76 7.97 14.89
C LYS A 84 6.96 7.89 13.95
N GLY A 85 6.92 7.00 12.97
CA GLY A 85 8.04 6.79 12.05
C GLY A 85 8.16 7.90 11.01
N LEU A 86 7.06 8.20 10.33
CA LEU A 86 7.04 9.15 9.22
C LEU A 86 6.55 10.54 9.64
N GLY A 87 6.18 10.79 10.91
CA GLY A 87 5.74 12.12 11.38
C GLY A 87 4.55 12.72 10.60
N GLY A 88 3.73 11.88 9.98
CA GLY A 88 2.51 12.24 9.25
C GLY A 88 1.27 12.14 10.11
N LYS A 89 0.10 12.11 9.47
CA LYS A 89 -1.20 11.84 10.11
C LYS A 89 -2.01 10.90 9.25
N VAL A 90 -2.62 9.90 9.87
CA VAL A 90 -3.55 9.01 9.17
C VAL A 90 -4.95 9.63 9.19
N LYS A 91 -5.60 9.70 8.03
CA LYS A 91 -7.03 10.05 7.92
C LYS A 91 -7.78 8.86 7.35
N ILE A 92 -8.79 8.39 8.06
CA ILE A 92 -9.64 7.26 7.65
C ILE A 92 -11.07 7.80 7.51
N SER A 93 -11.69 7.52 6.37
CA SER A 93 -13.10 7.80 6.10
C SER A 93 -13.82 6.50 5.77
N ILE A 94 -15.05 6.37 6.25
CA ILE A 94 -15.96 5.28 5.92
C ILE A 94 -17.16 5.91 5.23
N GLU A 95 -17.48 5.44 4.03
CA GLU A 95 -18.68 5.81 3.29
C GLU A 95 -19.66 4.61 3.33
N LEU A 96 -20.95 4.89 3.48
CA LEU A 96 -22.04 3.90 3.57
C LEU A 96 -22.87 3.88 2.29
#